data_AF-A0AA86QFI3-F1
#
_entry.id   AF-A0AA86QFI3-F1
#
_cell.length_a   1.000
_cell.length_b   1.000
_cell.length_c   1.000
_cell.angle_alpha   90.00
_cell.angle_beta   90.00
_cell.angle_gamma   90.00
#
_symmetry.space_group_name_H-M   'P 1'
#
loop_
_entity.id
_entity.type
_entity.pdbx_description
1 polymer ?
#
loop_
_entity_poly.entity_id
_entity_poly.type
_entity_poly.pdbx_seq_one_letter_code
_entity_poly.pdbx_strand_id
1 'polypeptide(L)'
;MLTRLQTDSFELALLELIQLITGSKIASKLQLFQQILQLEHSERKGLWKTMAEKIQATQLEAHDYFFNTWQLQFYEDVNLYKEGLKRVFEKAAAQTESQKAQIQATIAGFQKLYPHNRCNERKLYQTVYQYAKFQAKNASSDSFKKSEDQEPKAAHVEQLSIFDNYAFQRATQLYRTD
;
A
#
# COMPACT_ATOMS: atom_id res chain seq x y z
N MET A 1 17.29 -3.84 6.67
CA MET A 1 16.86 -4.65 5.50
C MET A 1 17.50 -6.01 5.68
N LEU A 2 16.72 -7.09 5.62
CA LEU A 2 17.22 -8.43 5.93
C LEU A 2 18.35 -8.86 4.97
N THR A 3 19.32 -9.59 5.49
CA THR A 3 20.37 -10.24 4.70
C THR A 3 19.81 -11.42 3.89
N ARG A 4 20.52 -11.88 2.85
CA ARG A 4 20.09 -13.04 2.04
C ARG A 4 19.87 -14.32 2.85
N LEU A 5 20.66 -14.57 3.89
CA LEU A 5 20.45 -15.71 4.78
C LEU A 5 19.17 -15.56 5.62
N GLN A 6 18.82 -14.32 5.98
CA GLN A 6 17.60 -14.02 6.71
C GLN A 6 16.35 -14.07 5.82
N THR A 7 16.46 -13.89 4.50
CA THR A 7 15.31 -13.97 3.60
C THR A 7 14.82 -15.40 3.41
N ASP A 8 15.73 -16.38 3.32
CA ASP A 8 15.37 -17.79 3.15
C ASP A 8 14.78 -18.36 4.45
N SER A 9 15.31 -17.94 5.60
CA SER A 9 14.77 -18.33 6.91
C SER A 9 13.44 -17.64 7.24
N PHE A 10 13.15 -16.47 6.64
CA PHE A 10 11.90 -15.74 6.86
C PHE A 10 10.67 -16.57 6.46
N GLU A 11 10.66 -17.16 5.27
CA GLU A 11 9.47 -17.89 4.81
C GLU A 11 9.20 -19.15 5.62
N LEU A 12 10.26 -19.89 5.99
CA LEU A 12 10.15 -21.06 6.85
C LEU A 12 9.65 -20.70 8.25
N ALA A 13 10.22 -19.65 8.85
CA ALA A 13 9.78 -19.17 10.16
C ALA A 13 8.31 -18.71 10.14
N LEU A 14 7.89 -18.04 9.06
CA LEU A 14 6.52 -17.60 8.87
C LEU A 14 5.58 -18.80 8.71
N LEU A 15 5.96 -19.79 7.90
CA LEU A 15 5.20 -21.01 7.71
C LEU A 15 4.97 -21.74 9.05
N GLU A 16 6.05 -22.01 9.80
CA GLU A 16 5.98 -22.67 11.10
C GLU A 16 5.06 -21.93 12.07
N LEU A 17 5.19 -20.61 12.14
CA LEU A 17 4.43 -19.79 13.09
C LEU A 17 2.94 -19.78 12.74
N ILE A 18 2.58 -19.67 11.45
CA ILE A 18 1.18 -19.69 11.03
C ILE A 18 0.58 -21.09 11.21
N GLN A 19 1.32 -22.16 10.94
CA GLN A 19 0.86 -23.52 11.23
C GLN A 19 0.63 -23.74 12.73
N LEU A 20 1.48 -23.17 13.59
CA LEU A 20 1.31 -23.22 15.04
C LEU A 20 0.06 -22.47 15.51
N ILE A 21 -0.18 -21.26 14.98
CA ILE A 21 -1.34 -20.42 15.34
C ILE A 21 -2.66 -21.06 14.86
N THR A 22 -2.69 -21.52 13.62
CA THR A 22 -3.94 -21.96 12.96
C THR A 22 -4.21 -23.46 13.10
N GLY A 23 -3.22 -24.26 13.51
CA GLY A 23 -3.27 -25.72 13.48
C GLY A 23 -3.41 -26.33 12.07
N SER A 24 -3.36 -25.50 11.02
CA SER A 24 -3.67 -25.91 9.66
C SER A 24 -2.42 -26.27 8.88
N LYS A 25 -2.46 -27.34 8.09
CA LYS A 25 -1.38 -27.67 7.16
C LYS A 25 -1.42 -26.72 5.95
N ILE A 26 -0.29 -26.09 5.68
CA ILE A 26 -0.14 -25.12 4.59
C ILE A 26 0.70 -25.74 3.47
N ALA A 27 0.13 -25.84 2.27
CA ALA A 27 0.73 -26.54 1.13
C ALA A 27 1.38 -25.60 0.10
N SER A 28 1.09 -24.29 0.15
CA SER A 28 1.63 -23.32 -0.82
C SER A 28 1.85 -21.94 -0.20
N LYS A 29 2.71 -21.13 -0.84
CA LYS A 29 2.94 -19.73 -0.44
C LYS A 29 1.67 -18.88 -0.51
N LEU A 30 0.83 -19.12 -1.52
CA LEU A 30 -0.45 -18.42 -1.65
C LEU A 30 -1.39 -18.74 -0.49
N GLN A 31 -1.47 -20.02 -0.09
CA GLN A 31 -2.24 -20.42 1.07
C GLN A 31 -1.67 -19.81 2.36
N LEU A 32 -0.34 -19.78 2.52
CA LEU A 32 0.32 -19.10 3.64
C LEU A 32 -0.09 -17.64 3.72
N PHE A 33 -0.03 -16.94 2.59
CA PHE A 33 -0.43 -15.54 2.49
C PHE A 33 -1.91 -15.34 2.86
N GLN A 34 -2.82 -16.17 2.34
CA GLN A 34 -4.25 -16.10 2.65
C GLN A 34 -4.52 -16.31 4.14
N GLN A 35 -3.86 -17.28 4.78
CA GLN A 35 -3.98 -17.53 6.22
C GLN A 35 -3.57 -16.31 7.05
N ILE A 36 -2.46 -15.65 6.69
CA ILE A 36 -1.99 -14.44 7.38
C ILE A 36 -3.01 -13.29 7.30
N LEU A 37 -3.68 -13.15 6.14
CA LEU A 37 -4.72 -12.13 5.97
C LEU A 37 -5.97 -12.41 6.81
N GLN A 38 -6.27 -13.70 7.02
CA GLN A 38 -7.44 -14.16 7.78
C GLN A 38 -7.24 -14.10 9.30
N LEU A 39 -5.99 -14.04 9.79
CA LEU A 39 -5.73 -13.92 11.22
C LEU A 39 -6.41 -12.70 11.84
N GLU A 40 -7.02 -12.90 13.00
CA GLU A 40 -7.57 -11.84 13.82
C GLU A 40 -6.45 -10.94 14.38
N HIS A 41 -6.82 -9.75 14.86
CA HIS A 41 -5.84 -8.85 15.49
C HIS A 41 -5.18 -9.47 16.73
N SER A 42 -5.96 -10.22 17.52
CA SER A 42 -5.50 -11.00 18.68
C SER A 42 -4.42 -12.01 18.29
N GLU A 43 -4.62 -12.74 17.20
CA GLU A 43 -3.71 -13.79 16.69
C GLU A 43 -2.44 -13.20 16.06
N ARG A 44 -2.52 -12.01 15.45
CA ARG A 44 -1.35 -11.30 14.91
C ARG A 44 -0.50 -10.63 15.98
N LYS A 45 -1.01 -10.46 17.19
CA LYS A 45 -0.30 -9.75 18.27
C LYS A 45 0.96 -10.53 18.65
N GLY A 46 2.11 -9.89 18.49
CA GLY A 46 3.41 -10.51 18.79
C GLY A 46 4.00 -11.35 17.65
N LEU A 47 3.27 -11.57 16.56
CA LEU A 47 3.74 -12.36 15.41
C LEU A 47 5.09 -11.87 14.89
N TRP A 48 5.23 -10.56 14.67
CA TRP A 48 6.47 -9.97 14.18
C TRP A 48 7.63 -10.03 15.18
N LYS A 49 7.32 -10.05 16.49
CA LYS A 49 8.33 -10.20 17.53
C LYS A 49 8.91 -11.62 17.51
N THR A 50 8.04 -12.63 17.49
CA THR A 50 8.47 -14.04 17.40
C THR A 50 9.20 -14.33 16.09
N MET A 51 8.74 -13.74 14.97
CA MET A 51 9.45 -13.82 13.69
C MET A 51 10.86 -13.25 13.78
N ALA A 52 11.01 -12.06 14.36
CA ALA A 52 12.28 -11.38 14.52
C ALA A 52 13.27 -12.18 15.38
N GLU A 53 12.80 -12.80 16.46
CA GLU A 53 13.60 -13.71 17.29
C GLU A 53 14.10 -14.93 16.50
N LYS A 54 13.22 -15.55 15.70
CA LYS A 54 13.58 -16.72 14.85
C LYS A 54 14.63 -16.40 13.78
N ILE A 55 14.54 -15.22 13.16
CA ILE A 55 15.44 -14.83 12.05
C ILE A 55 16.61 -13.94 12.50
N GLN A 56 16.78 -13.73 13.81
CA GLN A 56 17.81 -12.85 14.39
C GLN A 56 17.80 -11.44 13.78
N ALA A 57 16.61 -10.83 13.69
CA ALA A 57 16.42 -9.47 13.21
C ALA A 57 15.66 -8.63 14.25
N THR A 58 15.46 -7.35 13.97
CA THR A 58 14.54 -6.54 14.77
C THR A 58 13.07 -6.79 14.38
N GLN A 59 12.14 -6.57 15.32
CA GLN A 59 10.69 -6.65 15.03
C GLN A 59 10.29 -5.77 13.85
N LEU A 60 10.84 -4.55 13.78
CA LEU A 60 10.57 -3.61 12.70
C LEU A 60 11.06 -4.15 11.35
N GLU A 61 12.24 -4.77 11.30
CA GLU A 61 12.75 -5.36 10.06
C GLU A 61 11.92 -6.54 9.57
N ALA A 62 11.48 -7.42 10.47
CA ALA A 62 10.61 -8.54 10.11
C ALA A 62 9.25 -8.05 9.58
N HIS A 63 8.66 -7.07 10.27
CA HIS A 63 7.43 -6.40 9.85
C HIS A 63 7.58 -5.73 8.48
N ASP A 64 8.60 -4.90 8.30
CA ASP A 64 8.81 -4.15 7.07
C ASP A 64 9.17 -5.06 5.90
N TYR A 65 9.93 -6.13 6.14
CA TYR A 65 10.20 -7.12 5.12
C TYR A 65 8.92 -7.82 4.64
N PHE A 66 8.02 -8.18 5.55
CA PHE A 66 6.72 -8.74 5.19
C PHE A 66 5.94 -7.81 4.26
N PHE A 67 5.65 -6.59 4.72
CA PHE A 67 4.76 -5.67 4.00
C PHE A 67 5.38 -5.06 2.73
N ASN A 68 6.68 -4.82 2.73
CA ASN A 68 7.36 -4.12 1.63
C ASN A 68 8.01 -5.07 0.62
N THR A 69 8.20 -6.35 0.95
CA THR A 69 8.90 -7.31 0.07
C THR A 69 8.10 -8.59 -0.12
N TRP A 70 7.90 -9.38 0.94
CA TRP A 70 7.33 -10.73 0.81
C TRP A 70 5.88 -10.71 0.33
N GLN A 71 5.03 -9.88 0.95
CA GLN A 71 3.62 -9.75 0.58
C GLN A 71 3.43 -9.27 -0.86
N LEU A 72 4.32 -8.42 -1.37
CA LEU A 72 4.16 -7.84 -2.71
C LEU A 72 4.28 -8.88 -3.84
N GLN A 73 4.87 -10.04 -3.57
CA GLN A 73 4.99 -11.15 -4.54
C GLN A 73 3.63 -11.72 -4.97
N PHE A 74 2.56 -11.47 -4.19
CA PHE A 74 1.20 -11.93 -4.47
C PHE A 74 0.34 -10.89 -5.18
N TYR A 75 0.89 -9.72 -5.48
CA TYR A 75 0.19 -8.61 -6.15
C TYR A 75 0.84 -8.29 -7.49
N GLU A 76 0.05 -7.71 -8.38
CA GLU A 76 0.54 -7.18 -9.65
C GLU A 76 1.26 -5.84 -9.42
N ASP A 77 2.28 -5.58 -10.25
CA ASP A 77 2.94 -4.28 -10.26
C ASP A 77 2.00 -3.23 -10.86
N VAL A 78 1.68 -2.21 -10.06
CA VAL A 78 0.85 -1.06 -10.48
C VAL A 78 1.41 -0.35 -11.72
N ASN A 79 2.73 -0.40 -11.94
CA ASN A 79 3.37 0.22 -13.10
C ASN A 79 2.96 -0.41 -14.43
N LEU A 80 2.49 -1.66 -14.43
CA LEU A 80 1.91 -2.31 -15.61
C LEU A 80 0.70 -1.54 -16.14
N TYR A 81 0.00 -0.81 -15.26
CA TYR A 81 -1.19 -0.05 -15.58
C TYR A 81 -0.98 1.47 -15.58
N LYS A 82 0.28 1.94 -15.59
CA LYS A 82 0.62 3.37 -15.43
C LYS A 82 -0.16 4.30 -16.37
N GLU A 83 -0.32 3.90 -17.64
CA GLU A 83 -0.99 4.72 -18.66
C GLU A 83 -2.50 4.77 -18.42
N GLY A 84 -3.11 3.63 -18.07
CA GLY A 84 -4.52 3.57 -17.70
C GLY A 84 -4.80 4.39 -16.45
N LEU A 85 -3.96 4.23 -15.42
CA LEU A 85 -4.07 4.97 -14.17
C LEU A 85 -3.94 6.48 -14.38
N LYS A 86 -2.99 6.92 -15.21
CA LYS A 86 -2.81 8.33 -15.58
C LYS A 86 -4.05 8.91 -16.27
N ARG A 87 -4.63 8.20 -17.24
CA ARG A 87 -5.87 8.65 -17.93
C ARG A 87 -7.05 8.79 -16.96
N VAL A 88 -7.22 7.83 -16.05
CA VAL A 88 -8.28 7.92 -15.03
C VAL A 88 -8.02 9.10 -14.09
N PHE A 89 -6.75 9.32 -13.70
CA PHE A 89 -6.35 10.42 -12.86
C PHE A 89 -6.64 11.79 -13.49
N GLU A 90 -6.30 11.98 -14.76
CA GLU A 90 -6.59 13.21 -15.51
C GLU A 90 -8.09 13.46 -15.63
N LYS A 91 -8.88 12.41 -15.88
CA LYS A 91 -10.34 12.51 -15.91
C LYS A 91 -10.91 12.91 -14.54
N ALA A 92 -10.41 12.31 -13.46
CA ALA A 92 -10.82 12.66 -12.10
C ALA A 92 -10.44 14.11 -11.75
N ALA A 93 -9.24 14.56 -12.17
CA ALA A 93 -8.76 15.93 -11.97
C ALA A 93 -9.73 16.98 -12.52
N ALA A 94 -10.34 16.70 -13.67
CA ALA A 94 -11.30 17.59 -14.32
C ALA A 94 -12.67 17.63 -13.63
N GLN A 95 -12.98 16.67 -12.75
CA GLN A 95 -14.30 16.46 -12.16
C GLN A 95 -14.36 16.72 -10.66
N THR A 96 -13.22 16.91 -10.00
CA THR A 96 -13.14 17.02 -8.53
C THR A 96 -12.37 18.26 -8.11
N GLU A 97 -12.86 18.92 -7.07
CA GLU A 97 -12.25 20.15 -6.54
C GLU A 97 -11.15 19.90 -5.51
N SER A 98 -11.13 18.74 -4.85
CA SER A 98 -10.14 18.42 -3.81
C SER A 98 -9.24 17.25 -4.19
N GLN A 99 -7.97 17.34 -3.77
CA GLN A 99 -6.98 16.28 -3.96
C GLN A 99 -7.45 14.92 -3.41
N LYS A 100 -8.10 14.93 -2.24
CA LYS A 100 -8.63 13.70 -1.62
C LYS A 100 -9.72 13.07 -2.49
N ALA A 101 -10.67 13.86 -2.98
CA ALA A 101 -11.73 13.38 -3.87
C ALA A 101 -11.14 12.87 -5.20
N GLN A 102 -10.15 13.56 -5.75
CA GLN A 102 -9.43 13.15 -6.96
C GLN A 102 -8.77 11.77 -6.79
N ILE A 103 -8.06 11.55 -5.69
CA ILE A 103 -7.40 10.27 -5.40
C ILE A 103 -8.45 9.15 -5.27
N GLN A 104 -9.52 9.38 -4.52
CA GLN A 104 -10.60 8.41 -4.34
C GLN A 104 -11.31 8.08 -5.66
N ALA A 105 -11.65 9.10 -6.45
CA ALA A 105 -12.26 8.95 -7.77
C ALA A 105 -11.33 8.21 -8.75
N THR A 106 -10.02 8.47 -8.67
CA THR A 106 -9.02 7.78 -9.49
C THR A 106 -8.96 6.30 -9.16
N ILE A 107 -8.87 5.94 -7.87
CA ILE A 107 -8.84 4.54 -7.43
C ILE A 107 -10.14 3.83 -7.82
N ALA A 108 -11.30 4.46 -7.60
CA ALA A 108 -12.59 3.88 -7.98
C ALA A 108 -12.71 3.69 -9.50
N GLY A 109 -12.28 4.68 -10.29
CA GLY A 109 -12.27 4.58 -11.76
C GLY A 109 -11.30 3.51 -12.26
N PHE A 110 -10.13 3.38 -11.63
CA PHE A 110 -9.16 2.35 -11.94
C PHE A 110 -9.71 0.94 -11.70
N GLN A 111 -10.37 0.72 -10.56
CA GLN A 111 -11.00 -0.56 -10.22
C GLN A 111 -12.15 -0.91 -11.16
N LYS A 112 -12.90 0.08 -11.67
CA LYS A 112 -13.91 -0.15 -12.70
C LYS A 112 -13.30 -0.52 -14.05
N LEU A 113 -12.18 0.11 -14.42
CA LEU A 113 -11.51 -0.13 -15.70
C LEU A 113 -10.78 -1.48 -15.73
N TYR A 114 -10.24 -1.92 -14.59
CA TYR A 114 -9.52 -3.18 -14.44
C TYR A 114 -10.11 -4.02 -13.31
N PRO A 115 -11.33 -4.58 -13.45
CA PRO A 115 -12.04 -5.25 -12.35
C PRO A 115 -11.32 -6.48 -11.79
N HIS A 116 -10.42 -7.08 -12.58
CA HIS A 116 -9.64 -8.26 -12.18
C HIS A 116 -8.20 -7.95 -11.77
N ASN A 117 -7.82 -6.66 -11.65
CA ASN A 117 -6.48 -6.32 -11.21
C ASN A 117 -6.24 -6.82 -9.78
N ARG A 118 -5.02 -7.28 -9.52
CA ARG A 118 -4.56 -7.68 -8.18
C ARG A 118 -3.48 -6.73 -7.69
N CYS A 119 -3.59 -5.43 -7.97
CA CYS A 119 -2.64 -4.45 -7.48
C CYS A 119 -2.76 -4.31 -5.96
N ASN A 120 -1.63 -4.12 -5.28
CA ASN A 120 -1.64 -3.82 -3.85
C ASN A 120 -2.24 -2.42 -3.61
N GLU A 121 -3.26 -2.32 -2.76
CA GLU A 121 -4.00 -1.05 -2.53
C GLU A 121 -3.11 0.08 -2.01
N ARG A 122 -2.19 -0.23 -1.09
CA ARG A 122 -1.24 0.77 -0.55
C ARG A 122 -0.34 1.31 -1.65
N LYS A 123 0.20 0.44 -2.50
CA LYS A 123 1.03 0.84 -3.64
C LYS A 123 0.23 1.64 -4.66
N LEU A 124 -0.99 1.21 -4.98
CA LEU A 124 -1.90 1.95 -5.87
C LEU A 124 -2.14 3.37 -5.34
N TYR A 125 -2.50 3.50 -4.05
CA TYR A 125 -2.72 4.80 -3.42
C TYR A 125 -1.46 5.66 -3.47
N GLN A 126 -0.30 5.11 -3.14
CA GLN A 126 0.98 5.83 -3.19
C GLN A 126 1.29 6.36 -4.59
N THR A 127 1.07 5.56 -5.63
CA THR A 127 1.26 5.98 -7.03
C THR A 127 0.33 7.11 -7.41
N VAL A 128 -0.96 7.02 -7.07
CA VAL A 128 -1.94 8.09 -7.37
C VAL A 128 -1.62 9.37 -6.59
N TYR A 129 -1.23 9.24 -5.32
CA TYR A 129 -0.80 10.36 -4.50
C TYR A 129 0.42 11.08 -5.09
N GLN A 130 1.38 10.34 -5.64
CA GLN A 130 2.52 10.93 -6.35
C GLN A 130 2.08 11.75 -7.56
N TYR A 131 1.13 11.28 -8.37
CA TYR A 131 0.58 12.07 -9.48
C TYR A 131 -0.03 13.38 -9.02
N ALA A 132 -0.83 13.36 -7.95
CA ALA A 132 -1.40 14.57 -7.37
C ALA A 132 -0.32 15.54 -6.85
N LYS A 133 0.72 15.02 -6.22
CA LYS A 133 1.86 15.83 -5.78
C LYS A 133 2.62 16.47 -6.94
N PHE A 134 2.81 15.74 -8.05
CA PHE A 134 3.44 16.29 -9.25
C PHE A 134 2.58 17.37 -9.91
N GLN A 135 1.26 17.16 -10.00
CA GLN A 135 0.33 18.16 -10.54
C GLN A 135 0.36 19.47 -9.74
N ALA A 136 0.32 19.37 -8.40
CA ALA A 136 0.38 20.54 -7.53
C ALA A 136 1.69 21.34 -7.71
N LYS A 137 2.84 20.65 -7.81
CA LYS A 137 4.14 21.29 -8.04
C LYS A 137 4.20 22.04 -9.36
N ASN A 138 3.66 21.46 -10.44
CA ASN A 138 3.68 22.09 -11.76
C ASN A 138 2.78 23.34 -11.79
N ALA A 139 1.62 23.30 -11.13
CA ALA A 139 0.75 24.47 -11.01
C ALA A 139 1.42 25.64 -10.26
N SER A 140 2.20 25.38 -9.22
CA SER A 140 2.95 26.42 -8.49
C SER A 140 4.15 26.97 -9.25
N SER A 141 4.74 26.20 -10.17
CA SER A 141 5.85 26.70 -11.00
C SER A 141 5.38 27.66 -12.10
N ASP A 142 4.17 27.48 -12.61
CA ASP A 142 3.60 28.34 -13.65
C ASP A 142 3.15 29.70 -13.12
N SER A 143 2.76 29.79 -11.84
CA SER A 143 2.42 31.07 -11.22
C SER A 143 3.63 31.97 -10.97
N PHE A 144 4.80 31.39 -10.64
CA PHE A 144 6.03 32.17 -10.37
C PHE A 144 6.61 32.85 -11.61
N LYS A 145 6.36 32.32 -12.82
CA LYS A 145 6.82 32.95 -14.08
C LYS A 145 5.92 34.10 -14.57
N LYS A 146 4.80 34.37 -13.91
CA LYS A 146 3.87 35.46 -14.26
C LYS A 146 3.86 36.63 -13.27
N SER A 147 4.67 36.58 -12.21
CA SER A 147 4.68 37.59 -11.16
C SER A 147 6.10 38.08 -10.84
N GLU A 148 6.86 38.47 -11.86
CA GLU A 148 8.05 39.31 -11.71
C GLU A 148 7.65 40.79 -11.58
N ASP A 149 6.67 41.09 -10.70
CA ASP A 149 6.27 42.46 -10.36
C ASP A 149 5.54 42.66 -9.01
N GLN A 150 5.34 41.62 -8.17
CA GLN A 150 4.68 41.81 -6.85
C GLN A 150 5.26 40.93 -5.72
N GLU A 151 5.64 41.59 -4.61
CA GLU A 151 6.23 41.04 -3.37
C GLU A 151 5.34 39.99 -2.65
N PRO A 152 5.90 38.87 -2.11
CA PRO A 152 5.11 37.81 -1.49
C PRO A 152 5.00 37.90 0.04
N LYS A 153 3.78 37.67 0.57
CA LYS A 153 3.48 37.35 1.98
C LYS A 153 3.35 35.84 2.18
N ALA A 154 4.00 35.32 3.24
CA ALA A 154 4.10 33.89 3.53
C ALA A 154 2.81 33.28 4.12
N ALA A 155 2.47 32.06 3.72
CA ALA A 155 1.45 31.22 4.35
C ALA A 155 1.99 29.81 4.65
N HIS A 156 1.58 29.31 5.81
CA HIS A 156 2.05 28.08 6.45
C HIS A 156 1.17 26.88 6.03
N VAL A 157 1.78 25.71 5.82
CA VAL A 157 1.08 24.48 5.41
C VAL A 157 1.14 23.45 6.53
N GLU A 158 -0.03 22.96 6.94
CA GLU A 158 -0.22 21.95 7.98
C GLU A 158 -0.31 20.53 7.35
N GLN A 159 0.39 19.56 7.93
CA GLN A 159 0.40 18.15 7.49
C GLN A 159 -0.54 17.31 8.37
N LEU A 160 -1.43 16.53 7.77
CA LEU A 160 -2.35 15.61 8.47
C LEU A 160 -2.04 14.13 8.20
N SER A 161 -1.96 13.35 9.28
CA SER A 161 -1.74 11.90 9.35
C SER A 161 -3.05 11.11 9.13
N ILE A 162 -3.27 10.62 7.90
CA ILE A 162 -4.49 9.86 7.51
C ILE A 162 -4.23 8.33 7.40
N PHE A 163 -3.01 7.87 7.72
CA PHE A 163 -2.54 6.55 7.26
C PHE A 163 -3.09 5.32 8.01
N ASP A 164 -3.59 5.44 9.24
CA ASP A 164 -3.77 4.24 10.07
C ASP A 164 -5.14 3.55 9.95
N ASN A 165 -6.14 4.14 9.27
CA ASN A 165 -7.52 3.64 9.38
C ASN A 165 -8.09 2.94 8.12
N TYR A 166 -7.46 3.07 6.94
CA TYR A 166 -8.09 2.63 5.67
C TYR A 166 -7.72 1.21 5.21
N ALA A 167 -6.54 0.70 5.54
CA ALA A 167 -6.07 -0.60 5.02
C ALA A 167 -6.78 -1.82 5.64
N PHE A 168 -7.42 -1.66 6.81
CA PHE A 168 -8.06 -2.77 7.53
C PHE A 168 -9.49 -3.08 7.04
N GLN A 169 -10.21 -2.09 6.50
CA GLN A 169 -11.65 -2.23 6.23
C GLN A 169 -11.99 -2.96 4.92
N ARG A 170 -11.05 -3.09 3.96
CA ARG A 170 -11.32 -3.71 2.65
C ARG A 170 -10.87 -5.16 2.50
N ALA A 171 -9.88 -5.61 3.27
CA ALA A 171 -9.44 -7.01 3.25
C ALA A 171 -10.56 -7.98 3.69
N THR A 172 -11.52 -7.51 4.48
CA THR A 172 -12.67 -8.30 4.94
C THR A 172 -13.84 -8.36 3.95
N GLN A 173 -13.90 -7.50 2.93
CA GLN A 173 -15.01 -7.48 1.97
C GLN A 173 -14.76 -8.36 0.72
N LEU A 174 -13.51 -8.58 0.32
CA LEU A 174 -13.17 -9.35 -0.89
C LEU A 174 -13.17 -10.87 -0.70
N TYR A 175 -13.28 -11.36 0.55
CA TYR A 175 -13.29 -12.81 0.85
C TYR A 175 -14.58 -13.29 1.52
N ARG A 176 -15.63 -12.46 1.53
CA ARG A 176 -17.02 -12.89 1.76
C ARG A 176 -17.68 -13.14 0.40
N THR A 177 -17.29 -14.22 -0.25
CA THR A 177 -18.14 -14.84 -1.28
C THR A 177 -18.90 -15.95 -0.58
N ASP A 178 -20.23 -15.88 -0.66
CA ASP A 178 -21.19 -16.88 -0.18
C ASP A 178 -20.87 -18.30 -0.66
#